data_AF-A0A1G7BY68-F1
#
_entry.id   AF-A0A1G7BY68-F1
#
_cell.length_a   1.000
_cell.length_b   1.000
_cell.length_c   1.000
_cell.angle_alpha   90.00
_cell.angle_beta   90.00
_cell.angle_gamma   90.00
#
_symmetry.space_group_name_H-M   'P 1'
#
loop_
_entity.id
_entity.type
_entity.pdbx_description
1 polymer ?
#
loop_
_entity_poly.entity_id
_entity_poly.type
_entity_poly.pdbx_seq_one_letter_code
_entity_poly.pdbx_strand_id
1 'polypeptide(L)' 'MHDPQYRVAIAWQNTGCNQPPHPGFHIGSDMAAVTPAAIHTP' A
#
# COMPACT_ATOMS: atom_id res chain seq x y z
N MET A 1 -5.26 -4.06 2.56
CA MET A 1 -5.23 -2.74 3.23
C MET A 1 -4.32 -2.75 4.45
N HIS A 2 -3.12 -3.30 4.32
CA HIS A 2 -2.22 -3.52 5.46
C HIS A 2 -0.82 -2.94 5.22
N ASP A 3 -0.50 -2.57 3.97
CA ASP A 3 0.64 -1.72 3.67
C ASP A 3 0.31 -0.25 4.00
N PRO A 4 1.13 0.47 4.79
CA PRO A 4 0.83 1.84 5.21
C PRO A 4 0.80 2.83 4.04
N GLN A 5 1.69 2.69 3.05
CA GLN A 5 1.73 3.57 1.87
C GLN A 5 0.48 3.39 1.00
N TYR A 6 0.10 2.15 0.72
CA TYR A 6 -1.12 1.80 0.00
C TYR A 6 -2.38 2.29 0.73
N ARG A 7 -2.43 2.16 2.06
CA ARG A 7 -3.58 2.62 2.87
C ARG A 7 -3.76 4.13 2.81
N VAL A 8 -2.67 4.89 2.92
CA VAL A 8 -2.72 6.37 2.82
C VAL A 8 -3.15 6.78 1.41
N ALA A 9 -2.57 6.15 0.37
CA ALA A 9 -2.94 6.45 -1.02
C ALA A 9 -4.43 6.21 -1.32
N ILE A 10 -5.01 5.14 -0.77
CA ILE A 10 -6.46 4.88 -0.88
C ILE A 10 -7.30 5.98 -0.20
N ALA A 11 -6.89 6.46 0.98
CA ALA A 11 -7.64 7.50 1.70
C ALA A 11 -7.71 8.84 0.94
N TRP A 12 -6.71 9.12 0.09
CA TRP A 12 -6.62 10.35 -0.70
C TRP A 12 -7.08 10.19 -2.15
N GLN A 13 -7.49 8.98 -2.54
CA GLN A 13 -7.87 8.68 -3.92
C GLN A 13 -9.05 9.53 -4.43
N ASN A 14 -9.91 10.03 -3.54
CA ASN A 14 -11.04 10.91 -3.87
C ASN A 14 -10.67 12.39 -4.07
N THR A 15 -9.42 12.77 -3.79
CA THR A 15 -8.98 14.17 -3.80
C THR A 15 -8.17 14.45 -5.08
N GLY A 16 -8.64 15.41 -5.89
CA GLY A 16 -7.96 15.78 -7.14
C GLY A 16 -8.13 14.74 -8.25
N CYS A 17 -7.07 14.48 -9.02
CA CYS A 17 -7.06 13.44 -10.05
C CYS A 17 -6.66 12.10 -9.45
N ASN A 18 -7.59 11.13 -9.41
CA ASN A 18 -7.38 9.80 -8.85
C ASN A 18 -6.15 9.11 -9.46
N GLN A 19 -5.01 9.17 -8.77
CA GLN A 19 -3.82 8.39 -9.14
C GLN A 19 -3.92 6.97 -8.59
N PRO A 20 -3.36 5.97 -9.29
CA PRO A 20 -3.33 4.60 -8.80
C PRO A 20 -2.49 4.52 -7.50
N PRO A 21 -2.99 3.82 -6.46
CA PRO A 21 -2.26 3.63 -5.22
C PRO A 21 -1.15 2.59 -5.42
N HIS A 22 0.07 2.93 -4.98
CA HIS A 22 1.23 2.06 -5.07
C HIS A 22 1.62 1.51 -3.69
N PRO A 23 1.84 0.19 -3.55
CA PRO A 23 2.41 -0.40 -2.33
C PRO A 23 3.83 0.09 -2.05
N GLY A 24 4.24 0.10 -0.78
CA GLY A 24 5.61 0.43 -0.38
C GLY A 24 6.68 -0.63 -0.71
N PHE A 25 6.28 -1.71 -1.39
CA PHE A 25 7.15 -2.78 -1.87
C PHE A 25 6.86 -3.08 -3.34
N HIS A 26 7.87 -3.60 -4.04
CA HIS A 26 7.73 -3.99 -5.44
C HIS A 26 6.71 -5.12 -5.59
N ILE A 27 5.83 -5.06 -6.59
CA ILE A 27 4.95 -6.17 -6.99
C ILE A 27 5.20 -6.45 -8.47
N GLY A 28 5.75 -7.61 -8.79
CA GLY A 28 6.16 -7.99 -10.16
C GLY A 28 6.94 -9.29 -10.19
N SER A 29 7.51 -9.61 -11.37
CA SER A 29 8.47 -10.73 -11.49
C SER A 29 9.64 -10.50 -10.54
N ASP A 30 10.14 -11.57 -9.92
CA ASP A 30 11.33 -11.55 -9.04
C ASP A 30 11.16 -10.73 -7.73
N MET A 31 9.92 -10.59 -7.26
CA MET A 31 9.62 -9.96 -5.97
C MET A 31 10.22 -10.77 -4.80
N ALA A 32 10.87 -10.06 -3.87
CA ALA A 32 11.34 -10.64 -2.60
C ALA A 32 10.18 -10.98 -1.66
N ALA A 33 10.38 -11.94 -0.75
CA ALA A 33 9.40 -12.24 0.28
C ALA A 33 9.14 -10.99 1.14
N VAL A 34 7.88 -10.55 1.19
CA VAL A 34 7.47 -9.37 1.95
C VAL A 34 7.32 -9.74 3.42
N THR A 35 7.89 -8.93 4.32
CA THR A 35 7.72 -9.10 5.76
C THR A 35 6.28 -8.74 6.15
N PRO A 36 5.63 -9.51 7.03
CA PRO A 36 4.32 -9.15 7.54
C PRO A 36 4.34 -7.75 8.16
N ALA A 37 3.39 -6.90 7.74
CA ALA A 37 3.30 -5.55 8.27
C ALA A 37 2.99 -5.59 9.77
N ALA A 38 3.74 -4.80 10.56
CA ALA A 38 3.55 -4.67 12.00
C ALA A 38 2.28 -3.89 12.30
N ILE A 39 1.14 -4.58 12.38
CA ILE A 39 -0.19 -3.98 12.56
C ILE A 39 -0.81 -4.54 13.82
N HIS A 40 -1.39 -3.65 14.62
CA HIS A 40 -2.22 -4.00 15.76
C HIS A 40 -3.65 -3.53 15.48
N THR A 41 -4.61 -4.44 15.53
CA THR A 41 -6.05 -4.11 15.42
C THR A 41 -6.67 -4.01 16.83
N PRO A 42 -7.52 -3.01 17.10
CA PRO A 42 -8.24 -2.92 18.37
C PRO A 42 -9.25 -4.06 18.56
#